data_AF-A0A956PDK8-F1
#
_entry.id   AF-A0A956PDK8-F1
#
_cell.length_a   1.000
_cell.length_b   1.000
_cell.length_c   1.000
_cell.angle_alpha   90.00
_cell.angle_beta   90.00
_cell.angle_gamma   90.00
#
_symmetry.space_group_name_H-M   'P 1'
#
loop_
_entity.id
_entity.type
_entity.pdbx_description
1 polymer ?
#
loop_
_entity_poly.entity_id
_entity_poly.type
_entity_poly.pdbx_seq_one_letter_code
_entity_poly.pdbx_strand_id
1 'polypeptide(L)'
;VDHGDGTVTDRWTALMWASTDTGKVLDWDTAARDASRETRGGHRDWRLPTADELATLRGSQFERVTPECAGGEKHLSVRVAPEIRLTCIELWAADAREGEAVAMDFVQVVRPWRPKGEKHPRRRALYVREDSAAWEALTSPSARETQERALARAHREGRRFVDHGDGTFTDLQTALMWPRIDGAFPVDWREAQAMDRGWRGGGYRDWRMPTVVELEWLNDLAHARTLPECFFNFPNRPLHVPELLRLTCVEIWAAGTEGTSARVLDFTDEQRRWRPMDEGHALRRALPVRLDDRALALIRSPETRARQAERIAAARAAGTRFVDLGDGTVRDTRTGLEWAARDNGTPVDWREAVEYAKVFRQGGRYDWRLPTLEELRGLLDPHATEPFWKRAGYLGQYRPACSRNNWDYGVFAPPEIRLSCTEIWAADRHEDAAEAAYLSFHTAEASWRRESLAWHRVRVLPVRDAERP
;
A
#
# COMPACT_ATOMS: atom_id res chain seq x y z
N VAL A 1 -14.99 8.29 -20.67
CA VAL A 1 -16.25 8.80 -21.26
C VAL A 1 -15.87 9.58 -22.50
N ASP A 2 -16.21 9.06 -23.67
CA ASP A 2 -16.08 9.82 -24.91
C ASP A 2 -17.23 10.83 -25.03
N HIS A 3 -16.90 12.08 -25.33
CA HIS A 3 -17.87 13.17 -25.49
C HIS A 3 -18.28 13.39 -26.95
N GLY A 4 -17.66 12.69 -27.91
CA GLY A 4 -17.97 12.80 -29.34
C GLY A 4 -17.44 14.07 -30.01
N ASP A 5 -16.69 14.90 -29.29
CA ASP A 5 -16.09 16.16 -29.76
C ASP A 5 -14.55 16.11 -29.84
N GLY A 6 -13.99 14.90 -29.75
CA GLY A 6 -12.56 14.66 -29.70
C GLY A 6 -11.97 14.71 -28.29
N THR A 7 -12.79 14.76 -27.24
CA THR A 7 -12.35 14.71 -25.85
C THR A 7 -12.89 13.49 -25.12
N VAL A 8 -12.13 13.01 -24.13
CA VAL A 8 -12.45 11.84 -23.31
C VAL A 8 -12.20 12.16 -21.84
N THR A 9 -13.21 12.04 -20.99
CA THR A 9 -13.04 12.18 -19.55
C THR A 9 -12.75 10.83 -18.89
N ASP A 10 -11.64 10.77 -18.16
CA ASP A 10 -11.36 9.76 -17.15
C ASP A 10 -12.11 10.13 -15.85
N ARG A 11 -13.11 9.32 -15.50
CA ARG A 11 -13.95 9.54 -14.31
C ARG A 11 -13.22 9.26 -13.00
N TRP A 12 -12.09 8.56 -13.01
CA TRP A 12 -11.35 8.24 -11.80
C TRP A 12 -10.43 9.37 -11.39
N THR A 13 -9.74 9.97 -12.37
CA THR A 13 -8.80 11.07 -12.14
C THR A 13 -9.44 12.45 -12.33
N ALA A 14 -10.65 12.52 -12.87
CA ALA A 14 -11.29 13.75 -13.34
C ALA A 14 -10.41 14.55 -14.31
N LEU A 15 -9.64 13.83 -15.12
CA LEU A 15 -8.87 14.40 -16.22
C LEU A 15 -9.63 14.22 -17.52
N MET A 16 -9.63 15.26 -18.35
CA MET A 16 -10.12 15.21 -19.70
C MET A 16 -8.94 15.18 -20.66
N TRP A 17 -8.94 14.18 -21.51
CA TRP A 17 -7.91 13.86 -22.48
C TRP A 17 -8.36 14.24 -23.87
N ALA A 18 -7.40 14.64 -24.68
CA ALA A 18 -7.52 14.54 -26.13
C ALA A 18 -7.79 13.08 -26.51
N SER A 19 -8.80 12.78 -27.32
CA SER A 19 -9.13 11.41 -27.73
C SER A 19 -8.09 10.80 -28.69
N THR A 20 -7.20 11.61 -29.24
CA THR A 20 -6.11 11.18 -30.12
C THR A 20 -4.87 12.03 -29.88
N ASP A 21 -3.69 11.41 -29.96
CA ASP A 21 -2.42 12.13 -29.91
C ASP A 21 -2.25 13.09 -31.10
N THR A 22 -1.15 13.85 -31.12
CA THR A 22 -0.93 14.88 -32.13
C THR A 22 -0.73 14.35 -33.56
N GLY A 23 -0.50 13.05 -33.76
CA GLY A 23 -0.20 12.46 -35.08
C GLY A 23 1.15 12.86 -35.70
N LYS A 24 1.79 13.93 -35.20
CA LYS A 24 3.04 14.52 -35.74
C LYS A 24 4.23 14.36 -34.79
N VAL A 25 5.42 14.17 -35.37
CA VAL A 25 6.68 14.13 -34.62
C VAL A 25 6.98 15.51 -34.02
N LEU A 26 7.18 15.57 -32.71
CA LEU A 26 7.45 16.81 -31.96
C LEU A 26 8.68 16.66 -31.06
N ASP A 27 9.42 17.76 -30.91
CA ASP A 27 10.30 17.97 -29.76
C ASP A 27 9.46 18.45 -28.54
N TRP A 28 10.06 18.42 -27.35
CA TRP A 28 9.32 18.70 -26.11
C TRP A 28 8.82 20.14 -26.04
N ASP A 29 9.64 21.11 -26.44
CA ASP A 29 9.28 22.52 -26.39
C ASP A 29 8.12 22.86 -27.33
N THR A 30 8.08 22.23 -28.51
CA THR A 30 6.96 22.38 -29.44
C THR A 30 5.71 21.70 -28.90
N ALA A 31 5.84 20.50 -28.31
CA ALA A 31 4.71 19.81 -27.69
C ALA A 31 4.08 20.65 -26.56
N ALA A 32 4.88 21.28 -25.70
CA ALA A 32 4.43 22.14 -24.62
C ALA A 32 3.74 23.42 -25.12
N ARG A 33 4.31 24.08 -26.14
CA ARG A 33 3.72 25.26 -26.77
C ARG A 33 2.40 24.95 -27.47
N ASP A 34 2.34 23.85 -28.20
CA ASP A 34 1.15 23.42 -28.94
C ASP A 34 0.01 23.06 -27.98
N ALA A 35 0.32 22.45 -26.82
CA ALA A 35 -0.67 22.17 -25.79
C ALA A 35 -1.41 23.45 -25.36
N SER A 36 -0.68 24.54 -25.11
CA SER A 36 -1.27 25.83 -24.71
C SER A 36 -2.10 26.52 -25.80
N ARG A 37 -2.07 26.00 -27.04
CA ARG A 37 -2.83 26.52 -28.20
C ARG A 37 -3.96 25.58 -28.64
N GLU A 38 -4.07 24.40 -28.03
CA GLU A 38 -5.12 23.44 -28.33
C GLU A 38 -6.49 24.03 -27.97
N THR A 39 -7.49 23.73 -28.80
CA THR A 39 -8.87 24.24 -28.68
C THR A 39 -9.95 23.15 -28.74
N ARG A 40 -9.53 21.89 -28.75
CA ARG A 40 -10.41 20.71 -28.84
C ARG A 40 -11.51 20.72 -27.78
N GLY A 41 -12.71 20.30 -28.18
CA GLY A 41 -13.91 20.38 -27.33
C GLY A 41 -14.30 21.81 -26.91
N GLY A 42 -13.73 22.85 -27.54
CA GLY A 42 -13.94 24.25 -27.15
C GLY A 42 -13.12 24.72 -25.94
N HIS A 43 -12.18 23.90 -25.46
CA HIS A 43 -11.38 24.15 -24.25
C HIS A 43 -10.02 24.76 -24.58
N ARG A 44 -9.48 25.66 -23.74
CA ARG A 44 -8.23 26.43 -24.02
C ARG A 44 -7.14 26.29 -22.95
N ASP A 45 -7.37 25.42 -21.99
CA ASP A 45 -6.56 25.16 -20.80
C ASP A 45 -5.85 23.80 -20.87
N TRP A 46 -5.60 23.34 -22.10
CA TRP A 46 -4.86 22.13 -22.38
C TRP A 46 -3.38 22.28 -22.00
N ARG A 47 -2.81 21.20 -21.47
CA ARG A 47 -1.40 21.12 -21.11
C ARG A 47 -0.81 19.77 -21.50
N LEU A 48 0.52 19.67 -21.44
CA LEU A 48 1.16 18.37 -21.42
C LEU A 48 0.76 17.63 -20.13
N PRO A 49 0.47 16.32 -20.22
CA PRO A 49 0.24 15.47 -19.07
C PRO A 49 1.55 15.23 -18.34
N THR A 50 1.50 15.02 -17.03
CA THR A 50 2.63 14.39 -16.35
C THR A 50 2.73 12.94 -16.81
N ALA A 51 3.89 12.33 -16.64
CA ALA A 51 4.05 10.92 -16.95
C ALA A 51 3.20 10.02 -16.04
N ASP A 52 2.70 10.52 -14.91
CA ASP A 52 1.77 9.81 -14.02
C ASP A 52 0.37 9.80 -14.59
N GLU A 53 -0.07 10.93 -15.13
CA GLU A 53 -1.35 11.03 -15.81
C GLU A 53 -1.35 10.12 -17.03
N LEU A 54 -0.27 10.15 -17.83
CA LEU A 54 -0.11 9.22 -18.96
C LEU A 54 -0.16 7.76 -18.49
N ALA A 55 0.36 7.46 -17.30
CA ALA A 55 0.34 6.12 -16.74
C ALA A 55 -1.05 5.60 -16.42
N THR A 56 -2.01 6.47 -16.13
CA THR A 56 -3.40 6.06 -15.88
C THR A 56 -4.10 5.55 -17.14
N LEU A 57 -3.61 5.92 -18.33
CA LEU A 57 -4.19 5.51 -19.61
C LEU A 57 -3.86 4.07 -20.02
N ARG A 58 -2.99 3.35 -19.30
CA ARG A 58 -2.51 2.02 -19.71
C ARG A 58 -2.93 0.90 -18.76
N GLY A 59 -2.87 -0.34 -19.24
CA GLY A 59 -2.87 -1.52 -18.37
C GLY A 59 -3.28 -2.82 -19.06
N SER A 60 -2.95 -3.97 -18.46
CA SER A 60 -3.23 -5.30 -19.03
C SER A 60 -4.70 -5.59 -19.35
N GLN A 61 -5.63 -4.94 -18.65
CA GLN A 61 -7.07 -5.08 -18.84
C GLN A 61 -7.55 -4.53 -20.18
N PHE A 62 -6.79 -3.62 -20.79
CA PHE A 62 -7.13 -3.06 -22.08
C PHE A 62 -6.67 -3.96 -23.21
N GLU A 63 -7.41 -3.90 -24.32
CA GLU A 63 -7.08 -4.62 -25.53
C GLU A 63 -5.74 -4.13 -26.09
N ARG A 64 -5.02 -5.06 -26.73
CA ARG A 64 -3.73 -4.78 -27.33
C ARG A 64 -3.96 -4.15 -28.71
N VAL A 65 -3.50 -2.92 -28.89
CA VAL A 65 -3.60 -2.15 -30.13
C VAL A 65 -2.21 -1.91 -30.70
N THR A 66 -2.04 -2.03 -32.02
CA THR A 66 -0.78 -1.70 -32.71
C THR A 66 -0.89 -0.31 -33.33
N PRO A 67 -0.18 0.71 -32.80
CA PRO A 67 -0.22 2.06 -33.36
C PRO A 67 0.33 2.10 -34.78
N GLU A 68 -0.07 3.10 -35.56
CA GLU A 68 0.29 3.21 -36.98
C GLU A 68 1.80 3.26 -37.22
N CYS A 69 2.52 3.98 -36.35
CA CYS A 69 3.97 4.10 -36.46
C CYS A 69 4.73 2.78 -36.21
N ALA A 70 4.06 1.75 -35.67
CA ALA A 70 4.64 0.44 -35.48
C ALA A 70 4.73 -0.36 -36.79
N GLY A 71 4.11 0.11 -37.89
CA GLY A 71 4.24 -0.55 -39.20
C GLY A 71 3.78 -2.02 -39.23
N GLY A 72 2.87 -2.41 -38.32
CA GLY A 72 2.41 -3.80 -38.17
C GLY A 72 3.27 -4.69 -37.25
N GLU A 73 4.32 -4.15 -36.63
CA GLU A 73 5.16 -4.87 -35.68
C GLU A 73 4.41 -5.17 -34.37
N LYS A 74 3.94 -6.42 -34.21
CA LYS A 74 3.16 -6.87 -33.04
C LYS A 74 3.86 -6.71 -31.68
N HIS A 75 5.19 -6.61 -31.66
CA HIS A 75 5.94 -6.40 -30.42
C HIS A 75 5.90 -4.94 -29.94
N LEU A 76 5.44 -4.02 -30.79
CA LEU A 76 5.22 -2.60 -30.47
C LEU A 76 3.74 -2.28 -30.18
N SER A 77 2.92 -3.30 -29.94
CA SER A 77 1.54 -3.09 -29.55
C SER A 77 1.43 -2.64 -28.09
N VAL A 78 0.54 -1.69 -27.84
CA VAL A 78 0.29 -1.06 -26.55
C VAL A 78 -1.07 -1.50 -26.00
N ARG A 79 -1.27 -1.35 -24.69
CA ARG A 79 -2.58 -1.55 -24.05
C ARG A 79 -3.00 -0.24 -23.41
N VAL A 80 -3.89 0.47 -24.08
CA VAL A 80 -4.33 1.83 -23.73
C VAL A 80 -5.86 1.86 -23.59
N ALA A 81 -6.38 2.78 -22.79
CA ALA A 81 -7.81 3.00 -22.66
C ALA A 81 -8.48 3.06 -24.06
N PRO A 82 -9.56 2.31 -24.29
CA PRO A 82 -10.10 2.09 -25.63
C PRO A 82 -10.63 3.37 -26.29
N GLU A 83 -11.01 4.37 -25.51
CA GLU A 83 -11.44 5.69 -25.99
C GLU A 83 -10.26 6.58 -26.44
N ILE A 84 -9.01 6.21 -26.12
CA ILE A 84 -7.80 6.94 -26.50
C ILE A 84 -7.11 6.26 -27.68
N ARG A 85 -6.98 6.99 -28.79
CA ARG A 85 -6.27 6.54 -29.97
C ARG A 85 -4.84 7.10 -30.01
N LEU A 86 -3.86 6.23 -29.86
CA LEU A 86 -2.46 6.59 -30.06
C LEU A 86 -2.04 6.28 -31.51
N THR A 87 -1.49 7.27 -32.21
CA THR A 87 -0.87 7.05 -33.53
C THR A 87 0.55 6.50 -33.40
N CYS A 88 1.15 6.64 -32.21
CA CYS A 88 2.44 6.06 -31.92
C CYS A 88 2.67 5.62 -30.47
N ILE A 89 3.86 5.10 -30.17
CA ILE A 89 4.18 4.39 -28.92
C ILE A 89 4.87 5.26 -27.86
N GLU A 90 5.42 6.44 -28.22
CA GLU A 90 6.05 7.35 -27.25
C GLU A 90 5.29 8.68 -27.14
N LEU A 91 5.00 9.11 -25.91
CA LEU A 91 4.37 10.40 -25.64
C LEU A 91 5.23 11.29 -24.74
N TRP A 92 5.36 12.56 -25.08
CA TRP A 92 5.98 13.55 -24.19
C TRP A 92 5.14 13.78 -22.93
N ALA A 93 5.82 13.84 -21.79
CA ALA A 93 5.27 14.28 -20.51
C ALA A 93 5.80 15.66 -20.10
N ALA A 94 5.10 16.33 -19.20
CA ALA A 94 5.48 17.61 -18.62
C ALA A 94 6.71 17.50 -17.69
N ASP A 95 6.97 16.32 -17.14
CA ASP A 95 8.13 15.99 -16.31
C ASP A 95 9.44 16.34 -17.04
N ALA A 96 10.17 17.32 -16.52
CA ALA A 96 11.33 17.88 -17.19
C ALA A 96 12.43 18.29 -16.19
N ARG A 97 13.68 18.16 -16.62
CA ARG A 97 14.89 18.64 -15.92
C ARG A 97 15.73 19.48 -16.86
N GLU A 98 16.91 19.90 -16.42
CA GLU A 98 17.83 20.66 -17.26
C GLU A 98 18.20 19.85 -18.51
N GLY A 99 17.92 20.40 -19.70
CA GLY A 99 18.20 19.78 -21.00
C GLY A 99 17.29 18.60 -21.41
N GLU A 100 16.57 17.97 -20.49
CA GLU A 100 15.83 16.73 -20.74
C GLU A 100 14.37 16.75 -20.27
N ALA A 101 13.56 15.90 -20.87
CA ALA A 101 12.18 15.63 -20.46
C ALA A 101 11.82 14.16 -20.60
N VAL A 102 10.76 13.72 -19.93
CA VAL A 102 10.29 12.34 -19.99
C VAL A 102 9.50 12.12 -21.29
N ALA A 103 9.90 11.12 -22.07
CA ALA A 103 9.12 10.59 -23.19
C ALA A 103 8.64 9.18 -22.85
N MET A 104 7.38 9.04 -22.44
CA MET A 104 6.84 7.77 -21.98
C MET A 104 6.67 6.78 -23.12
N ASP A 105 7.40 5.65 -23.06
CA ASP A 105 7.25 4.50 -23.95
C ASP A 105 6.15 3.55 -23.43
N PHE A 106 5.08 3.41 -24.21
CA PHE A 106 3.93 2.57 -23.88
C PHE A 106 4.16 1.07 -24.10
N VAL A 107 5.31 0.67 -24.67
CA VAL A 107 5.71 -0.72 -24.94
C VAL A 107 6.70 -1.22 -23.89
N GLN A 108 7.85 -0.57 -23.74
CA GLN A 108 8.98 -1.14 -22.99
C GLN A 108 8.92 -0.91 -21.46
N VAL A 109 7.93 -0.17 -20.96
CA VAL A 109 7.79 0.14 -19.52
C VAL A 109 9.08 0.72 -18.95
N VAL A 110 9.81 1.51 -19.74
CA VAL A 110 10.99 2.26 -19.29
C VAL A 110 10.62 3.73 -19.33
N ARG A 111 10.93 4.50 -18.28
CA ARG A 111 10.91 5.97 -18.32
C ARG A 111 12.26 6.43 -18.81
N PRO A 112 12.36 6.97 -20.03
CA PRO A 112 13.67 7.23 -20.55
C PRO A 112 13.75 8.75 -20.76
N TRP A 113 14.52 9.43 -19.90
CA TRP A 113 14.82 10.84 -20.06
C TRP A 113 15.38 11.06 -21.48
N ARG A 114 14.88 12.07 -22.18
CA ARG A 114 15.25 12.40 -23.56
C ARG A 114 15.64 13.87 -23.67
N PRO A 115 16.59 14.24 -24.53
CA PRO A 115 16.88 15.64 -24.80
C PRO A 115 15.63 16.39 -25.29
N LYS A 116 15.34 17.55 -24.70
CA LYS A 116 14.12 18.33 -25.04
C LYS A 116 14.03 18.69 -26.52
N GLY A 117 15.16 19.02 -27.14
CA GLY A 117 15.24 19.38 -28.55
C GLY A 117 15.25 18.20 -29.53
N GLU A 118 15.25 16.96 -29.04
CA GLU A 118 15.28 15.78 -29.91
C GLU A 118 13.91 15.50 -30.52
N LYS A 119 13.87 15.38 -31.85
CA LYS A 119 12.74 14.82 -32.59
C LYS A 119 12.98 13.34 -32.86
N HIS A 120 12.05 12.50 -32.46
CA HIS A 120 12.12 11.05 -32.66
C HIS A 120 10.90 10.55 -33.44
N PRO A 121 11.05 9.69 -34.48
CA PRO A 121 9.95 9.25 -35.33
C PRO A 121 8.78 8.64 -34.57
N ARG A 122 9.05 8.07 -33.39
CA ARG A 122 8.04 7.41 -32.55
C ARG A 122 7.37 8.32 -31.51
N ARG A 123 7.77 9.58 -31.42
CA ARG A 123 7.37 10.47 -30.33
C ARG A 123 6.27 11.43 -30.77
N ARG A 124 5.19 11.48 -29.99
CA ARG A 124 4.02 12.35 -30.16
C ARG A 124 3.75 13.09 -28.85
N ALA A 125 2.68 13.88 -28.84
CA ALA A 125 2.13 14.44 -27.61
C ALA A 125 0.64 14.08 -27.52
N LEU A 126 0.17 13.85 -26.30
CA LEU A 126 -1.25 13.79 -25.98
C LEU A 126 -1.51 14.92 -24.99
N TYR A 127 -2.64 15.60 -25.09
CA TYR A 127 -2.95 16.73 -24.21
C TYR A 127 -4.01 16.35 -23.20
N VAL A 128 -3.89 16.96 -22.03
CA VAL A 128 -4.80 16.75 -20.90
C VAL A 128 -5.18 18.08 -20.29
N ARG A 129 -6.32 18.11 -19.63
CA ARG A 129 -6.80 19.19 -18.77
C ARG A 129 -7.57 18.61 -17.59
N GLU A 130 -7.83 19.43 -16.58
CA GLU A 130 -8.80 19.06 -15.53
C GLU A 130 -10.22 19.13 -16.10
N ASP A 131 -11.05 18.14 -15.79
CA ASP A 131 -12.48 18.19 -16.03
C ASP A 131 -13.18 18.67 -14.75
N SER A 132 -13.52 19.95 -14.71
CA SER A 132 -14.16 20.55 -13.54
C SER A 132 -15.51 19.90 -13.23
N ALA A 133 -16.28 19.48 -14.24
CA ALA A 133 -17.57 18.83 -14.02
C ALA A 133 -17.40 17.42 -13.45
N ALA A 134 -16.42 16.65 -13.95
CA ALA A 134 -16.09 15.36 -13.36
C ALA A 134 -15.52 15.48 -11.95
N TRP A 135 -14.69 16.50 -11.70
CA TRP A 135 -14.17 16.81 -10.37
C TRP A 135 -15.29 17.18 -9.39
N GLU A 136 -16.23 18.04 -9.82
CA GLU A 136 -17.43 18.39 -9.04
C GLU A 136 -18.30 17.17 -8.76
N ALA A 137 -18.45 16.26 -9.73
CA ALA A 137 -19.20 15.02 -9.53
C ALA A 137 -18.55 14.15 -8.44
N LEU A 138 -17.23 13.94 -8.48
CA LEU A 138 -16.47 13.17 -7.49
C LEU A 138 -16.51 13.82 -6.10
N THR A 139 -16.48 15.16 -6.04
CA THR A 139 -16.44 15.92 -4.79
C THR A 139 -17.82 16.32 -4.27
N SER A 140 -18.89 15.97 -5.00
CA SER A 140 -20.27 16.33 -4.67
C SER A 140 -20.73 15.74 -3.32
N PRO A 141 -21.66 16.41 -2.61
CA PRO A 141 -22.26 15.85 -1.40
C PRO A 141 -22.89 14.46 -1.63
N SER A 142 -23.52 14.24 -2.79
CA SER A 142 -24.13 12.95 -3.14
C SER A 142 -23.10 11.84 -3.34
N ALA A 143 -21.94 12.14 -3.93
CA ALA A 143 -20.84 11.17 -4.04
C ALA A 143 -20.31 10.79 -2.65
N ARG A 144 -20.10 11.79 -1.79
CA ARG A 144 -19.67 11.57 -0.40
C ARG A 144 -20.66 10.71 0.38
N GLU A 145 -21.95 11.03 0.30
CA GLU A 145 -23.01 10.26 0.97
C GLU A 145 -23.08 8.82 0.45
N THR A 146 -22.82 8.59 -0.84
CA THR A 146 -22.76 7.25 -1.43
C THR A 146 -21.60 6.44 -0.85
N GLN A 147 -20.42 7.04 -0.72
CA GLN A 147 -19.27 6.42 -0.09
C GLN A 147 -19.52 6.14 1.40
N GLU A 148 -20.13 7.06 2.14
CA GLU A 148 -20.50 6.87 3.56
C GLU A 148 -21.49 5.72 3.75
N ARG A 149 -22.51 5.61 2.88
CA ARG A 149 -23.44 4.48 2.90
C ARG A 149 -22.74 3.16 2.61
N ALA A 150 -21.81 3.13 1.66
CA ALA A 150 -21.01 1.94 1.34
C ALA A 150 -20.13 1.52 2.52
N LEU A 151 -19.42 2.46 3.14
CA LEU A 151 -18.62 2.24 4.35
C LEU A 151 -19.48 1.72 5.51
N ALA A 152 -20.59 2.37 5.81
CA ALA A 152 -21.49 2.00 6.91
C ALA A 152 -22.07 0.59 6.73
N ARG A 153 -22.45 0.25 5.49
CA ARG A 153 -22.92 -1.10 5.16
C ARG A 153 -21.81 -2.13 5.35
N ALA A 154 -20.65 -1.92 4.75
CA ALA A 154 -19.52 -2.83 4.82
C ALA A 154 -19.04 -3.06 6.27
N HIS A 155 -19.02 -2.02 7.09
CA HIS A 155 -18.67 -2.10 8.51
C HIS A 155 -19.65 -2.97 9.30
N ARG A 156 -20.96 -2.88 9.03
CA ARG A 156 -21.95 -3.78 9.66
C ARG A 156 -21.79 -5.23 9.20
N GLU A 157 -21.38 -5.43 7.96
CA GLU A 157 -21.11 -6.75 7.38
C GLU A 157 -19.74 -7.33 7.80
N GLY A 158 -18.94 -6.59 8.59
CA GLY A 158 -17.60 -7.03 9.01
C GLY A 158 -16.59 -7.11 7.86
N ARG A 159 -16.85 -6.41 6.75
CA ARG A 159 -15.95 -6.38 5.59
C ARG A 159 -14.76 -5.47 5.88
N ARG A 160 -13.56 -5.91 5.50
CA ARG A 160 -12.33 -5.12 5.62
C ARG A 160 -12.21 -4.07 4.52
N PHE A 161 -12.27 -4.49 3.25
CA PHE A 161 -12.04 -3.61 2.11
C PHE A 161 -13.35 -3.17 1.44
N VAL A 162 -13.46 -1.87 1.19
CA VAL A 162 -14.65 -1.21 0.64
C VAL A 162 -14.30 -0.49 -0.65
N ASP A 163 -14.90 -0.93 -1.75
CA ASP A 163 -14.80 -0.28 -3.06
C ASP A 163 -15.71 0.95 -3.11
N HIS A 164 -15.16 2.10 -3.52
CA HIS A 164 -15.91 3.34 -3.67
C HIS A 164 -16.47 3.55 -5.09
N GLY A 165 -16.08 2.71 -6.06
CA GLY A 165 -16.52 2.82 -7.45
C GLY A 165 -15.91 4.00 -8.22
N ASP A 166 -14.98 4.73 -7.61
CA ASP A 166 -14.32 5.94 -8.16
C ASP A 166 -12.82 5.71 -8.48
N GLY A 167 -12.38 4.45 -8.48
CA GLY A 167 -10.97 4.10 -8.64
C GLY A 167 -10.20 3.99 -7.32
N THR A 168 -10.85 4.21 -6.17
CA THR A 168 -10.27 4.02 -4.83
C THR A 168 -11.00 2.96 -4.01
N PHE A 169 -10.34 2.48 -2.95
CA PHE A 169 -10.96 1.64 -1.93
C PHE A 169 -10.40 1.98 -0.54
N THR A 170 -11.18 1.71 0.52
CA THR A 170 -10.77 1.92 1.91
C THR A 170 -10.62 0.60 2.66
N ASP A 171 -9.58 0.49 3.48
CA ASP A 171 -9.40 -0.55 4.49
C ASP A 171 -10.00 -0.08 5.84
N LEU A 172 -11.10 -0.70 6.27
CA LEU A 172 -11.81 -0.40 7.51
C LEU A 172 -11.06 -0.83 8.79
N GLN A 173 -9.93 -1.53 8.69
CA GLN A 173 -9.10 -1.82 9.86
C GLN A 173 -8.10 -0.70 10.17
N THR A 174 -7.56 -0.08 9.12
CA THR A 174 -6.53 0.97 9.20
C THR A 174 -7.09 2.38 8.96
N ALA A 175 -8.32 2.47 8.43
CA ALA A 175 -8.94 3.69 7.90
C ALA A 175 -8.17 4.31 6.73
N LEU A 176 -7.27 3.56 6.08
CA LEU A 176 -6.49 4.05 4.95
C LEU A 176 -7.22 3.79 3.64
N MET A 177 -7.16 4.77 2.75
CA MET A 177 -7.69 4.69 1.39
C MET A 177 -6.54 4.60 0.39
N TRP A 178 -6.75 3.76 -0.62
CA TRP A 178 -5.78 3.38 -1.62
C TRP A 178 -6.39 3.49 -3.02
N PRO A 179 -5.60 3.81 -4.05
CA PRO A 179 -5.98 3.56 -5.43
C PRO A 179 -6.12 2.05 -5.68
N ARG A 180 -6.95 1.69 -6.66
CA ARG A 180 -7.10 0.30 -7.11
C ARG A 180 -5.94 -0.19 -7.97
N ILE A 181 -5.03 0.70 -8.36
CA ILE A 181 -3.86 0.38 -9.17
C ILE A 181 -2.65 1.17 -8.67
N ASP A 182 -1.47 0.56 -8.65
CA ASP A 182 -0.21 1.28 -8.45
C ASP A 182 0.13 2.20 -9.63
N GLY A 183 1.09 3.09 -9.40
CA GLY A 183 1.70 3.90 -10.44
C GLY A 183 2.47 2.98 -11.37
N ALA A 184 1.94 2.75 -12.57
CA ALA A 184 2.25 1.59 -13.40
C ALA A 184 3.73 1.42 -13.85
N PHE A 185 4.63 2.36 -13.56
CA PHE A 185 5.98 2.44 -14.12
C PHE A 185 7.11 2.33 -13.11
N PRO A 186 8.28 1.81 -13.54
CA PRO A 186 9.53 1.98 -12.84
C PRO A 186 9.78 3.45 -12.55
N VAL A 187 9.96 3.76 -11.28
CA VAL A 187 10.31 5.09 -10.81
C VAL A 187 11.37 4.98 -9.74
N ASP A 188 12.20 6.01 -9.65
CA ASP A 188 13.06 6.20 -8.49
C ASP A 188 12.24 6.68 -7.28
N TRP A 189 12.88 6.80 -6.11
CA TRP A 189 12.13 7.14 -4.90
C TRP A 189 11.62 8.59 -4.89
N ARG A 190 12.37 9.52 -5.46
CA ARG A 190 12.00 10.95 -5.50
C ARG A 190 10.84 11.16 -6.46
N GLU A 191 10.89 10.49 -7.60
CA GLU A 191 9.78 10.40 -8.54
C GLU A 191 8.55 9.83 -7.84
N ALA A 192 8.64 8.65 -7.22
CA ALA A 192 7.50 8.03 -6.53
C ALA A 192 6.86 8.96 -5.49
N GLN A 193 7.66 9.65 -4.69
CA GLN A 193 7.15 10.63 -3.72
C GLN A 193 6.39 11.79 -4.39
N ALA A 194 6.90 12.29 -5.52
CA ALA A 194 6.23 13.35 -6.29
C ALA A 194 4.92 12.82 -6.90
N MET A 195 4.92 11.61 -7.44
CA MET A 195 3.72 10.95 -7.98
C MET A 195 2.64 10.83 -6.93
N ASP A 196 3.01 10.33 -5.74
CA ASP A 196 2.06 10.06 -4.68
C ASP A 196 1.39 11.36 -4.17
N ARG A 197 2.14 12.47 -4.09
CA ARG A 197 1.60 13.80 -3.74
C ARG A 197 0.81 14.44 -4.88
N GLY A 198 1.15 14.10 -6.12
CA GLY A 198 0.53 14.61 -7.34
C GLY A 198 -0.79 13.93 -7.68
N TRP A 199 -1.08 12.76 -7.11
CA TRP A 199 -2.26 11.97 -7.44
C TRP A 199 -3.57 12.69 -7.09
N ARG A 200 -4.60 12.52 -7.93
CA ARG A 200 -5.87 13.24 -7.86
C ARG A 200 -7.11 12.34 -7.87
N GLY A 201 -6.92 11.02 -7.88
CA GLY A 201 -8.04 10.11 -8.03
C GLY A 201 -9.02 10.12 -6.85
N GLY A 202 -10.27 9.74 -7.15
CA GLY A 202 -11.37 9.74 -6.18
C GLY A 202 -11.83 11.13 -5.71
N GLY A 203 -11.33 12.22 -6.32
CA GLY A 203 -11.67 13.59 -5.92
C GLY A 203 -10.89 14.10 -4.70
N TYR A 204 -9.69 13.56 -4.47
CA TYR A 204 -8.86 13.86 -3.30
C TYR A 204 -7.49 14.43 -3.70
N ARG A 205 -6.85 15.23 -2.82
CA ARG A 205 -5.60 15.97 -3.09
C ARG A 205 -4.52 15.82 -2.02
N ASP A 206 -4.83 15.14 -0.93
CA ASP A 206 -4.03 14.91 0.27
C ASP A 206 -3.37 13.52 0.27
N TRP A 207 -3.19 12.95 -0.92
CA TRP A 207 -2.44 11.73 -1.12
C TRP A 207 -0.97 11.91 -0.74
N ARG A 208 -0.39 10.85 -0.18
CA ARG A 208 1.02 10.82 0.22
C ARG A 208 1.63 9.46 -0.02
N MET A 209 2.95 9.42 0.02
CA MET A 209 3.69 8.17 0.03
C MET A 209 3.38 7.36 1.30
N PRO A 210 3.18 6.03 1.19
CA PRO A 210 2.89 5.18 2.33
C PRO A 210 4.15 4.91 3.16
N THR A 211 3.98 4.60 4.43
CA THR A 211 5.04 3.95 5.21
C THR A 211 5.12 2.46 4.82
N VAL A 212 6.27 1.83 5.09
CA VAL A 212 6.42 0.39 4.81
C VAL A 212 5.43 -0.44 5.61
N VAL A 213 5.07 0.00 6.82
CA VAL A 213 4.08 -0.65 7.68
C VAL A 213 2.68 -0.57 7.11
N GLU A 214 2.30 0.57 6.53
CA GLU A 214 0.99 0.70 5.85
C GLU A 214 0.88 -0.24 4.66
N LEU A 215 1.96 -0.43 3.90
CA LEU A 215 2.03 -1.41 2.82
C LEU A 215 1.96 -2.85 3.34
N GLU A 216 2.65 -3.17 4.45
CA GLU A 216 2.60 -4.49 5.08
C GLU A 216 1.17 -4.83 5.52
N TRP A 217 0.41 -3.85 6.03
CA TRP A 217 -0.99 -4.07 6.38
C TRP A 217 -1.92 -4.17 5.18
N LEU A 218 -1.58 -3.57 4.04
CA LEU A 218 -2.34 -3.76 2.81
C LEU A 218 -2.37 -5.24 2.38
N ASN A 219 -1.40 -6.03 2.80
CA ASN A 219 -1.33 -7.45 2.53
C ASN A 219 -2.61 -8.20 2.96
N ASP A 220 -3.16 -9.01 2.04
CA ASP A 220 -4.26 -9.93 2.29
C ASP A 220 -3.80 -11.38 2.12
N LEU A 221 -3.23 -11.94 3.20
CA LEU A 221 -2.72 -13.31 3.25
C LEU A 221 -3.80 -14.38 2.95
N ALA A 222 -5.09 -14.04 3.06
CA ALA A 222 -6.17 -14.97 2.75
C ALA A 222 -6.43 -15.09 1.24
N HIS A 223 -6.00 -14.10 0.45
CA HIS A 223 -6.28 -14.01 -0.99
C HIS A 223 -5.00 -13.74 -1.78
N ALA A 224 -4.30 -14.81 -2.14
CA ALA A 224 -3.14 -14.76 -3.02
C ALA A 224 -3.57 -14.59 -4.49
N ARG A 225 -3.02 -13.59 -5.19
CA ARG A 225 -3.21 -13.37 -6.64
C ARG A 225 -1.97 -13.76 -7.44
N THR A 226 -2.15 -14.19 -8.68
CA THR A 226 -1.04 -14.56 -9.57
C THR A 226 -0.67 -13.44 -10.56
N LEU A 227 0.65 -13.14 -10.58
CA LEU A 227 1.47 -12.47 -11.59
C LEU A 227 1.30 -10.95 -11.81
N PRO A 228 2.29 -10.13 -11.39
CA PRO A 228 2.42 -8.75 -11.85
C PRO A 228 2.83 -8.68 -13.32
N GLU A 229 2.38 -7.62 -14.01
CA GLU A 229 2.62 -7.39 -15.44
C GLU A 229 4.11 -7.25 -15.81
N CYS A 230 4.95 -6.78 -14.87
CA CYS A 230 6.38 -6.55 -15.08
C CYS A 230 7.25 -7.83 -15.10
N PHE A 231 6.66 -9.00 -14.82
CA PHE A 231 7.41 -10.18 -14.45
C PHE A 231 7.59 -11.15 -15.63
N PHE A 232 8.53 -10.85 -16.53
CA PHE A 232 8.83 -11.68 -17.69
C PHE A 232 9.68 -12.93 -17.39
N ASN A 233 10.14 -13.19 -16.16
CA ASN A 233 11.15 -14.25 -15.92
C ASN A 233 11.03 -15.15 -14.67
N PHE A 234 9.97 -15.10 -13.86
CA PHE A 234 9.72 -16.21 -12.92
C PHE A 234 8.22 -16.55 -12.78
N PRO A 235 7.74 -17.65 -13.38
CA PRO A 235 6.40 -18.13 -13.05
C PRO A 235 6.34 -18.57 -11.57
N ASN A 236 5.20 -18.38 -10.91
CA ASN A 236 4.81 -19.00 -9.62
C ASN A 236 5.12 -18.29 -8.29
N ARG A 237 5.22 -16.95 -8.23
CA ARG A 237 5.09 -16.23 -6.94
C ARG A 237 3.77 -15.46 -6.85
N PRO A 238 2.87 -15.80 -5.91
CA PRO A 238 1.67 -15.01 -5.71
C PRO A 238 2.02 -13.64 -5.10
N LEU A 239 1.23 -12.63 -5.43
CA LEU A 239 1.15 -11.37 -4.71
C LEU A 239 0.08 -11.51 -3.64
N HIS A 240 0.43 -11.16 -2.41
CA HIS A 240 -0.51 -11.16 -1.30
C HIS A 240 -1.07 -9.73 -1.15
N VAL A 241 -2.15 -9.44 -1.89
CA VAL A 241 -2.78 -8.11 -1.95
C VAL A 241 -4.31 -8.25 -2.04
N PRO A 242 -5.08 -7.22 -1.63
CA PRO A 242 -6.54 -7.28 -1.67
C PRO A 242 -7.05 -7.45 -3.09
N GLU A 243 -8.22 -8.08 -3.26
CA GLU A 243 -8.85 -8.26 -4.57
C GLU A 243 -9.10 -6.93 -5.32
N LEU A 244 -9.27 -5.85 -4.57
CA LEU A 244 -9.51 -4.52 -5.13
C LEU A 244 -8.23 -3.85 -5.66
N LEU A 245 -7.05 -4.32 -5.26
CA LEU A 245 -5.76 -3.77 -5.66
C LEU A 245 -5.15 -4.60 -6.79
N ARG A 246 -4.69 -3.89 -7.82
CA ARG A 246 -3.84 -4.42 -8.88
C ARG A 246 -2.47 -3.75 -8.79
N LEU A 247 -1.46 -4.53 -8.45
CA LEU A 247 -0.08 -4.09 -8.62
C LEU A 247 0.41 -4.48 -10.01
N THR A 248 0.93 -3.50 -10.76
CA THR A 248 1.61 -3.75 -12.04
C THR A 248 3.00 -4.34 -11.83
N CYS A 249 3.55 -4.21 -10.61
CA CYS A 249 4.79 -4.88 -10.24
C CYS A 249 4.88 -5.29 -8.76
N VAL A 250 6.06 -5.75 -8.32
CA VAL A 250 6.26 -6.46 -7.05
C VAL A 250 6.72 -5.56 -5.91
N GLU A 251 7.51 -4.52 -6.20
CA GLU A 251 8.09 -3.65 -5.17
C GLU A 251 7.38 -2.29 -5.17
N ILE A 252 6.92 -1.84 -4.01
CA ILE A 252 6.35 -0.51 -3.81
C ILE A 252 7.29 0.32 -2.94
N TRP A 253 7.60 1.56 -3.36
CA TRP A 253 8.37 2.49 -2.56
C TRP A 253 7.60 2.96 -1.32
N ALA A 254 8.32 3.16 -0.22
CA ALA A 254 7.80 3.68 1.03
C ALA A 254 8.59 4.90 1.49
N ALA A 255 7.97 5.71 2.36
CA ALA A 255 8.48 7.00 2.79
C ALA A 255 9.76 6.94 3.66
N GLY A 256 10.10 5.78 4.24
CA GLY A 256 11.25 5.63 5.12
C GLY A 256 12.59 5.76 4.38
N THR A 257 13.52 6.54 4.92
CA THR A 257 14.84 6.82 4.31
C THR A 257 15.99 6.57 5.29
N GLU A 258 17.12 6.07 4.79
CA GLU A 258 18.38 5.94 5.53
C GLU A 258 19.56 6.23 4.61
N GLY A 259 20.29 7.31 4.88
CA GLY A 259 21.36 7.79 4.00
C GLY A 259 20.85 8.08 2.59
N THR A 260 21.45 7.41 1.60
CA THR A 260 21.05 7.49 0.18
C THR A 260 20.07 6.39 -0.24
N SER A 261 19.54 5.63 0.71
CA SER A 261 18.58 4.55 0.46
C SER A 261 17.19 4.88 0.98
N ALA A 262 16.19 4.35 0.30
CA ALA A 262 14.80 4.39 0.74
C ALA A 262 14.22 2.99 0.85
N ARG A 263 13.11 2.89 1.59
CA ARG A 263 12.48 1.62 1.90
C ARG A 263 11.55 1.19 0.75
N VAL A 264 11.55 -0.10 0.47
CA VAL A 264 10.55 -0.76 -0.39
C VAL A 264 9.91 -1.93 0.35
N LEU A 265 8.68 -2.26 0.01
CA LEU A 265 8.06 -3.55 0.33
C LEU A 265 7.95 -4.39 -0.94
N ASP A 266 8.46 -5.63 -0.90
CA ASP A 266 8.22 -6.65 -1.93
C ASP A 266 7.01 -7.50 -1.56
N PHE A 267 5.96 -7.45 -2.38
CA PHE A 267 4.70 -8.17 -2.15
C PHE A 267 4.77 -9.67 -2.50
N THR A 268 5.90 -10.18 -3.01
CA THR A 268 6.08 -11.61 -3.32
C THR A 268 6.62 -12.44 -2.16
N ASP A 269 7.40 -11.83 -1.27
CA ASP A 269 7.98 -12.48 -0.09
C ASP A 269 7.82 -11.64 1.19
N GLU A 270 7.08 -10.55 1.09
CA GLU A 270 6.74 -9.62 2.17
C GLU A 270 7.97 -8.96 2.81
N GLN A 271 9.12 -9.01 2.14
CA GLN A 271 10.36 -8.47 2.67
C GLN A 271 10.43 -6.97 2.43
N ARG A 272 10.68 -6.23 3.51
CA ARG A 272 11.15 -4.86 3.44
C ARG A 272 12.62 -4.82 3.07
N ARG A 273 13.01 -3.90 2.18
CA ARG A 273 14.41 -3.76 1.75
C ARG A 273 14.79 -2.28 1.67
N TRP A 274 16.06 -2.00 1.91
CA TRP A 274 16.68 -0.72 1.58
C TRP A 274 17.18 -0.77 0.14
N ARG A 275 16.83 0.24 -0.66
CA ARG A 275 17.25 0.37 -2.05
C ARG A 275 17.80 1.77 -2.30
N PRO A 276 18.81 1.94 -3.18
CA PRO A 276 19.30 3.26 -3.56
C PRO A 276 18.17 4.13 -4.11
N MET A 277 18.08 5.38 -3.64
CA MET A 277 16.97 6.28 -4.00
C MET A 277 16.97 6.70 -5.47
N ASP A 278 18.12 6.68 -6.12
CA ASP A 278 18.36 7.04 -7.52
C ASP A 278 18.21 5.85 -8.48
N GLU A 279 17.95 4.64 -7.95
CA GLU A 279 17.77 3.45 -8.76
C GLU A 279 16.29 3.26 -9.15
N GLY A 280 15.92 3.80 -10.30
CA GLY A 280 14.69 3.47 -11.02
C GLY A 280 14.73 2.04 -11.56
N HIS A 281 14.55 1.05 -10.69
CA HIS A 281 14.57 -0.36 -11.08
C HIS A 281 13.23 -0.80 -11.67
N ALA A 282 13.27 -1.70 -12.67
CA ALA A 282 12.09 -2.19 -13.41
C ALA A 282 10.97 -2.73 -12.50
N LEU A 283 11.30 -3.10 -11.26
CA LEU A 283 10.39 -3.71 -10.31
C LEU A 283 9.57 -2.73 -9.44
N ARG A 284 9.98 -1.46 -9.36
CA ARG A 284 9.52 -0.54 -8.32
C ARG A 284 8.42 0.39 -8.81
N ARG A 285 7.39 0.60 -8.01
CA ARG A 285 6.21 1.42 -8.34
C ARG A 285 5.89 2.37 -7.19
N ALA A 286 5.14 3.42 -7.49
CA ALA A 286 4.53 4.29 -6.50
C ALA A 286 3.11 3.78 -6.16
N LEU A 287 2.61 4.00 -4.96
CA LEU A 287 1.23 3.68 -4.59
C LEU A 287 0.79 4.66 -3.50
N PRO A 288 0.07 5.72 -3.85
CA PRO A 288 -0.30 6.71 -2.86
C PRO A 288 -1.29 6.16 -1.84
N VAL A 289 -1.27 6.73 -0.65
CA VAL A 289 -2.22 6.44 0.43
C VAL A 289 -2.72 7.74 1.02
N ARG A 290 -3.95 7.73 1.54
CA ARG A 290 -4.48 8.80 2.41
C ARG A 290 -5.31 8.21 3.55
N LEU A 291 -5.66 9.06 4.51
CA LEU A 291 -6.63 8.72 5.55
C LEU A 291 -8.05 8.94 5.02
N ASP A 292 -8.96 7.99 5.24
CA ASP A 292 -10.39 8.18 5.03
C ASP A 292 -11.04 8.60 6.36
N ASP A 293 -11.22 9.90 6.55
CA ASP A 293 -11.78 10.46 7.78
C ASP A 293 -13.18 9.91 8.10
N ARG A 294 -13.94 9.50 7.08
CA ARG A 294 -15.29 8.94 7.27
C ARG A 294 -15.21 7.52 7.78
N ALA A 295 -14.31 6.71 7.23
CA ALA A 295 -14.02 5.40 7.77
C ALA A 295 -13.48 5.50 9.20
N LEU A 296 -12.58 6.44 9.46
CA LEU A 296 -12.06 6.69 10.80
C LEU A 296 -13.17 7.09 11.78
N ALA A 297 -14.07 8.00 11.38
CA ALA A 297 -15.23 8.40 12.19
C ALA A 297 -16.15 7.20 12.48
N LEU A 298 -16.39 6.35 11.49
CA LEU A 298 -17.21 5.14 11.63
C LEU A 298 -16.59 4.12 12.59
N ILE A 299 -15.29 3.84 12.46
CA ILE A 299 -14.55 2.93 13.36
C ILE A 299 -14.54 3.49 14.79
N ARG A 300 -14.46 4.81 14.95
CA ARG A 300 -14.47 5.48 16.25
C ARG A 300 -15.86 5.78 16.80
N SER A 301 -16.92 5.47 16.07
CA SER A 301 -18.30 5.84 16.40
C SER A 301 -18.76 5.25 17.73
N PRO A 302 -19.70 5.91 18.43
CA PRO A 302 -20.32 5.37 19.65
C PRO A 302 -20.88 3.97 19.45
N GLU A 303 -21.47 3.67 18.30
CA GLU A 303 -22.05 2.36 17.97
C GLU A 303 -20.98 1.28 17.83
N THR A 304 -19.82 1.59 17.25
CA THR A 304 -18.68 0.66 17.22
C THR A 304 -18.14 0.42 18.63
N ARG A 305 -17.98 1.48 19.43
CA ARG A 305 -17.51 1.36 20.83
C ARG A 305 -18.48 0.57 21.69
N ALA A 306 -19.79 0.76 21.53
CA ALA A 306 -20.82 0.02 22.25
C ALA A 306 -20.73 -1.48 21.95
N ARG A 307 -20.62 -1.86 20.66
CA ARG A 307 -20.42 -3.26 20.26
C ARG A 307 -19.15 -3.86 20.85
N GLN A 308 -18.04 -3.12 20.87
CA GLN A 308 -16.81 -3.56 21.52
C GLN A 308 -17.00 -3.73 23.04
N ALA A 309 -17.67 -2.79 23.70
CA ALA A 309 -17.96 -2.86 25.13
C ALA A 309 -18.86 -4.05 25.48
N GLU A 310 -19.85 -4.36 24.67
CA GLU A 310 -20.70 -5.56 24.81
C GLU A 310 -19.88 -6.85 24.70
N ARG A 311 -18.96 -6.94 23.72
CA ARG A 311 -18.04 -8.09 23.59
C ARG A 311 -17.17 -8.24 24.84
N ILE A 312 -16.63 -7.14 25.36
CA ILE A 312 -15.81 -7.13 26.58
C ILE A 312 -16.63 -7.54 27.80
N ALA A 313 -17.86 -7.03 27.96
CA ALA A 313 -18.74 -7.36 29.07
C ALA A 313 -19.14 -8.85 29.05
N ALA A 314 -19.51 -9.37 27.87
CA ALA A 314 -19.82 -10.78 27.68
C ALA A 314 -18.63 -11.68 28.02
N ALA A 315 -17.43 -11.31 27.55
CA ALA A 315 -16.21 -12.05 27.87
C ALA A 315 -15.89 -12.05 29.37
N ARG A 316 -16.03 -10.89 30.05
CA ARG A 316 -15.87 -10.82 31.51
C ARG A 316 -16.85 -11.73 32.25
N ALA A 317 -18.11 -11.75 31.82
CA ALA A 317 -19.13 -12.63 32.39
C ALA A 317 -18.81 -14.13 32.15
N ALA A 318 -18.20 -14.46 31.01
CA ALA A 318 -17.75 -15.80 30.68
C ALA A 318 -16.37 -16.18 31.30
N GLY A 319 -15.72 -15.26 32.02
CA GLY A 319 -14.37 -15.48 32.56
C GLY A 319 -13.26 -15.49 31.51
N THR A 320 -13.52 -15.01 30.29
CA THR A 320 -12.54 -14.94 29.20
C THR A 320 -11.68 -13.68 29.32
N ARG A 321 -10.35 -13.87 29.28
CA ARG A 321 -9.39 -12.77 29.45
C ARG A 321 -9.16 -11.98 28.16
N PHE A 322 -8.87 -12.66 27.07
CA PHE A 322 -8.51 -12.04 25.80
C PHE A 322 -9.73 -12.00 24.89
N VAL A 323 -10.03 -10.83 24.32
CA VAL A 323 -11.24 -10.59 23.56
C VAL A 323 -10.89 -9.93 22.25
N ASP A 324 -11.07 -10.64 21.15
CA ASP A 324 -11.03 -10.03 19.82
C ASP A 324 -12.13 -8.95 19.72
N LEU A 325 -11.74 -7.74 19.34
CA LEU A 325 -12.65 -6.60 19.17
C LEU A 325 -13.20 -6.49 17.74
N GLY A 326 -12.76 -7.35 16.81
CA GLY A 326 -13.26 -7.45 15.43
C GLY A 326 -12.71 -6.36 14.49
N ASP A 327 -11.80 -5.54 14.98
CA ASP A 327 -11.09 -4.50 14.24
C ASP A 327 -9.60 -4.86 14.11
N GLY A 328 -9.24 -6.12 14.35
CA GLY A 328 -7.86 -6.63 14.38
C GLY A 328 -7.07 -6.25 15.64
N THR A 329 -7.77 -5.87 16.71
CA THR A 329 -7.19 -5.70 18.05
C THR A 329 -7.78 -6.69 19.06
N VAL A 330 -7.04 -6.95 20.13
CA VAL A 330 -7.41 -7.86 21.22
C VAL A 330 -7.35 -7.13 22.54
N ARG A 331 -8.46 -7.13 23.28
CA ARG A 331 -8.52 -6.59 24.64
C ARG A 331 -8.10 -7.65 25.66
N ASP A 332 -7.17 -7.31 26.55
CA ASP A 332 -6.92 -8.04 27.79
C ASP A 332 -7.78 -7.45 28.92
N THR A 333 -8.83 -8.16 29.32
CA THR A 333 -9.80 -7.70 30.32
C THR A 333 -9.25 -7.65 31.75
N ARG A 334 -8.09 -8.27 31.99
CA ARG A 334 -7.40 -8.30 33.30
C ARG A 334 -6.47 -7.10 33.48
N THR A 335 -5.70 -6.75 32.46
CA THR A 335 -4.70 -5.67 32.53
C THR A 335 -5.22 -4.35 32.01
N GLY A 336 -6.29 -4.35 31.21
CA GLY A 336 -6.77 -3.16 30.50
C GLY A 336 -5.94 -2.81 29.27
N LEU A 337 -4.96 -3.64 28.90
CA LEU A 337 -4.16 -3.46 27.69
C LEU A 337 -4.92 -3.91 26.44
N GLU A 338 -4.61 -3.28 25.32
CA GLU A 338 -5.09 -3.63 24.00
C GLU A 338 -3.89 -3.96 23.11
N TRP A 339 -3.97 -5.11 22.44
CA TRP A 339 -2.90 -5.68 21.65
C TRP A 339 -3.27 -5.70 20.18
N ALA A 340 -2.27 -5.55 19.30
CA ALA A 340 -2.45 -5.97 17.92
C ALA A 340 -2.78 -7.48 17.89
N ALA A 341 -3.75 -7.90 17.07
CA ALA A 341 -4.08 -9.33 16.96
C ALA A 341 -2.99 -10.13 16.23
N ARG A 342 -2.05 -9.45 15.56
CA ARG A 342 -0.95 -10.06 14.80
C ARG A 342 0.33 -9.27 14.97
N ASP A 343 1.45 -9.97 14.88
CA ASP A 343 2.76 -9.32 14.77
C ASP A 343 3.03 -8.84 13.34
N ASN A 344 4.19 -8.21 13.13
CA ASN A 344 4.59 -7.63 11.86
C ASN A 344 5.02 -8.64 10.77
N GLY A 345 4.96 -9.95 11.02
CA GLY A 345 5.27 -10.98 10.01
C GLY A 345 6.76 -11.22 9.72
N THR A 346 7.59 -10.18 9.75
CA THR A 346 8.99 -10.22 9.27
C THR A 346 10.04 -9.89 10.34
N PRO A 347 11.27 -10.41 10.22
CA PRO A 347 12.35 -10.08 11.17
C PRO A 347 12.66 -8.58 11.19
N VAL A 348 12.86 -8.04 12.39
CA VAL A 348 13.19 -6.62 12.59
C VAL A 348 14.33 -6.44 13.57
N ASP A 349 15.13 -5.38 13.39
CA ASP A 349 15.94 -4.88 14.49
C ASP A 349 15.08 -4.08 15.49
N TRP A 350 15.63 -3.74 16.66
CA TRP A 350 14.85 -3.10 17.71
C TRP A 350 14.41 -1.67 17.35
N ARG A 351 15.25 -0.91 16.64
CA ARG A 351 14.92 0.45 16.23
C ARG A 351 13.77 0.45 15.23
N GLU A 352 13.80 -0.49 14.29
CA GLU A 352 12.70 -0.75 13.36
C GLU A 352 11.45 -1.22 14.10
N ALA A 353 11.58 -1.97 15.20
CA ALA A 353 10.46 -2.38 16.05
C ALA A 353 9.76 -1.20 16.73
N VAL A 354 10.54 -0.25 17.26
CA VAL A 354 10.02 1.00 17.84
C VAL A 354 9.28 1.80 16.78
N GLU A 355 9.89 1.98 15.62
CA GLU A 355 9.28 2.75 14.53
C GLU A 355 8.00 2.09 14.04
N TYR A 356 8.01 0.76 13.88
CA TYR A 356 6.83 -0.02 13.52
C TYR A 356 5.67 0.28 14.47
N ALA A 357 5.88 0.18 15.77
CA ALA A 357 4.83 0.43 16.76
C ALA A 357 4.30 1.88 16.69
N LYS A 358 5.17 2.88 16.47
CA LYS A 358 4.77 4.29 16.36
C LYS A 358 3.90 4.59 15.15
N VAL A 359 4.20 3.95 14.00
CA VAL A 359 3.44 4.17 12.76
C VAL A 359 2.31 3.17 12.58
N PHE A 360 2.16 2.20 13.48
CA PHE A 360 1.08 1.22 13.46
C PHE A 360 -0.31 1.87 13.55
N ARG A 361 -1.23 1.45 12.69
CA ARG A 361 -2.59 1.99 12.57
C ARG A 361 -3.58 0.83 12.57
N GLN A 362 -4.28 0.62 13.67
CA GLN A 362 -5.30 -0.43 13.79
C GLN A 362 -6.41 -0.01 14.75
N GLY A 363 -7.65 -0.44 14.51
CA GLY A 363 -8.80 -0.12 15.37
C GLY A 363 -9.09 1.38 15.48
N GLY A 364 -8.63 2.16 14.50
CA GLY A 364 -8.68 3.62 14.56
C GLY A 364 -7.85 4.23 15.69
N ARG A 365 -6.76 3.58 16.14
CA ARG A 365 -5.86 4.05 17.21
C ARG A 365 -4.46 4.36 16.66
N TYR A 366 -3.75 5.26 17.36
CA TYR A 366 -2.48 5.85 16.90
C TYR A 366 -1.39 5.89 18.00
N ASP A 367 -1.74 5.52 19.21
CA ASP A 367 -0.97 5.57 20.46
C ASP A 367 -0.31 4.22 20.78
N TRP A 368 -0.03 3.42 19.75
CA TRP A 368 0.61 2.12 19.86
C TRP A 368 2.09 2.26 20.21
N ARG A 369 2.58 1.34 21.05
CA ARG A 369 3.98 1.29 21.50
C ARG A 369 4.50 -0.14 21.53
N LEU A 370 5.81 -0.28 21.70
CA LEU A 370 6.40 -1.56 22.08
C LEU A 370 5.92 -1.96 23.49
N PRO A 371 5.67 -3.25 23.74
CA PRO A 371 5.33 -3.76 25.05
C PRO A 371 6.57 -3.84 25.93
N THR A 372 6.39 -3.72 27.25
CA THR A 372 7.46 -4.06 28.19
C THR A 372 7.61 -5.56 28.32
N LEU A 373 8.74 -6.00 28.86
CA LEU A 373 8.99 -7.42 29.11
C LEU A 373 7.97 -8.01 30.10
N GLU A 374 7.51 -7.22 31.07
CA GLU A 374 6.47 -7.62 32.01
C GLU A 374 5.11 -7.79 31.31
N GLU A 375 4.74 -6.87 30.42
CA GLU A 375 3.51 -6.98 29.63
C GLU A 375 3.53 -8.22 28.71
N LEU A 376 4.67 -8.49 28.06
CA LEU A 376 4.86 -9.69 27.25
C LEU A 376 4.75 -10.97 28.08
N ARG A 377 5.33 -11.02 29.27
CA ARG A 377 5.16 -12.17 30.19
C ARG A 377 3.70 -12.38 30.55
N GLY A 378 2.92 -11.31 30.65
CA GLY A 378 1.48 -11.35 30.85
C GLY A 378 0.70 -12.06 29.73
N LEU A 379 1.26 -12.19 28.53
CA LEU A 379 0.65 -12.91 27.40
C LEU A 379 0.99 -14.40 27.35
N LEU A 380 2.02 -14.86 28.07
CA LEU A 380 2.41 -16.28 28.01
C LEU A 380 1.24 -17.17 28.46
N ASP A 381 0.93 -18.18 27.65
CA ASP A 381 0.04 -19.25 28.06
C ASP A 381 0.66 -19.97 29.29
N PRO A 382 -0.11 -20.32 30.33
CA PRO A 382 0.41 -21.03 31.49
C PRO A 382 1.22 -22.29 31.14
N HIS A 383 0.82 -23.00 30.09
CA HIS A 383 1.50 -24.20 29.59
C HIS A 383 2.88 -23.90 28.97
N ALA A 384 3.18 -22.65 28.62
CA ALA A 384 4.50 -22.25 28.09
C ALA A 384 5.64 -22.56 29.08
N THR A 385 5.33 -22.60 30.38
CA THR A 385 6.30 -22.83 31.46
C THR A 385 6.42 -24.30 31.88
N GLU A 386 5.65 -25.20 31.28
CA GLU A 386 5.69 -26.63 31.61
C GLU A 386 6.92 -27.34 30.99
N PRO A 387 7.44 -28.40 31.62
CA PRO A 387 8.54 -29.18 31.07
C PRO A 387 8.27 -29.73 29.67
N PHE A 388 9.31 -29.87 28.83
CA PHE A 388 9.19 -30.25 27.42
C PHE A 388 8.35 -31.52 27.19
N TRP A 389 8.47 -32.54 28.04
CA TRP A 389 7.70 -33.79 27.91
C TRP A 389 6.19 -33.64 28.19
N LYS A 390 5.76 -32.62 28.94
CA LYS A 390 4.34 -32.25 29.03
C LYS A 390 3.92 -31.39 27.85
N ARG A 391 4.82 -30.57 27.30
CA ARG A 391 4.59 -29.79 26.06
C ARG A 391 4.39 -30.69 24.84
N ALA A 392 5.03 -31.86 24.76
CA ALA A 392 4.89 -32.76 23.59
C ALA A 392 3.46 -33.27 23.33
N GLY A 393 2.59 -33.32 24.35
CA GLY A 393 1.16 -33.66 24.20
C GLY A 393 0.26 -32.46 23.89
N TYR A 394 0.76 -31.25 24.14
CA TYR A 394 0.16 -29.97 23.77
C TYR A 394 1.02 -29.38 22.65
N LEU A 395 0.80 -29.81 21.40
CA LEU A 395 1.35 -29.10 20.25
C LEU A 395 1.13 -27.61 20.52
N GLY A 396 2.22 -26.81 20.64
CA GLY A 396 2.08 -25.37 20.87
C GLY A 396 1.02 -24.84 19.93
N GLN A 397 0.19 -23.90 20.40
CA GLN A 397 -1.15 -23.62 19.89
C GLN A 397 -1.25 -23.66 18.36
N TYR A 398 -0.20 -23.19 17.68
CA TYR A 398 0.10 -23.53 16.30
C TYR A 398 1.63 -23.46 16.03
N ARG A 399 2.03 -23.94 14.85
CA ARG A 399 3.40 -23.80 14.32
C ARG A 399 3.57 -22.44 13.63
N PRO A 400 4.52 -21.59 14.06
CA PRO A 400 4.76 -20.31 13.42
C PRO A 400 5.42 -20.47 12.04
N ALA A 401 5.23 -19.49 11.16
CA ALA A 401 5.74 -19.51 9.79
C ALA A 401 7.28 -19.64 9.75
N CYS A 402 7.97 -18.99 10.68
CA CYS A 402 9.43 -19.01 10.76
C CYS A 402 10.03 -20.36 11.17
N SER A 403 9.22 -21.35 11.58
CA SER A 403 9.69 -22.65 12.07
C SER A 403 9.07 -23.85 11.33
N ARG A 404 8.59 -23.64 10.09
CA ARG A 404 7.94 -24.70 9.28
C ARG A 404 8.77 -25.99 9.12
N ASN A 405 10.10 -25.89 9.20
CA ASN A 405 11.00 -27.03 9.00
C ASN A 405 11.53 -27.65 10.30
N ASN A 406 11.09 -27.18 11.47
CA ASN A 406 11.58 -27.68 12.76
C ASN A 406 10.41 -28.11 13.66
N TRP A 407 10.37 -29.41 13.95
CA TRP A 407 9.18 -30.10 14.47
C TRP A 407 8.82 -29.73 15.92
N ASP A 408 9.77 -29.18 16.68
CA ASP A 408 9.65 -28.93 18.13
C ASP A 408 9.32 -27.48 18.52
N TYR A 409 9.09 -26.57 17.57
CA TYR A 409 8.85 -25.15 17.85
C TYR A 409 7.37 -24.77 17.67
N GLY A 410 6.74 -24.39 18.78
CA GLY A 410 5.37 -23.85 18.83
C GLY A 410 5.31 -22.51 19.55
N VAL A 411 4.23 -21.77 19.33
CA VAL A 411 3.92 -20.51 20.02
C VAL A 411 2.91 -20.76 21.14
N PHE A 412 3.20 -20.24 22.34
CA PHE A 412 2.35 -20.32 23.51
C PHE A 412 1.86 -18.91 23.91
N ALA A 413 0.95 -18.38 23.11
CA ALA A 413 0.29 -17.09 23.30
C ALA A 413 -1.25 -17.29 23.32
N PRO A 414 -2.05 -16.27 23.69
CA PRO A 414 -3.50 -16.39 23.65
C PRO A 414 -3.99 -16.63 22.21
N PRO A 415 -5.04 -17.44 21.99
CA PRO A 415 -5.51 -17.81 20.64
C PRO A 415 -5.94 -16.61 19.79
N GLU A 416 -6.34 -15.52 20.42
CA GLU A 416 -6.72 -14.28 19.76
C GLU A 416 -5.50 -13.52 19.18
N ILE A 417 -4.29 -13.81 19.67
CA ILE A 417 -3.03 -13.19 19.24
C ILE A 417 -2.22 -14.18 18.40
N ARG A 418 -2.02 -13.83 17.13
CA ARG A 418 -1.29 -14.67 16.17
C ARG A 418 0.07 -14.09 15.84
N LEU A 419 1.11 -14.67 16.42
CA LEU A 419 2.51 -14.42 16.11
C LEU A 419 2.98 -15.23 14.89
N SER A 420 3.65 -14.58 13.94
CA SER A 420 4.31 -15.22 12.80
C SER A 420 5.59 -15.94 13.19
N CYS A 421 6.17 -15.60 14.35
CA CYS A 421 7.34 -16.26 14.92
C CYS A 421 7.31 -16.37 16.45
N THR A 422 8.39 -16.85 17.05
CA THR A 422 8.44 -17.26 18.46
C THR A 422 8.93 -16.16 19.40
N GLU A 423 9.56 -15.10 18.91
CA GLU A 423 10.23 -14.10 19.74
C GLU A 423 9.67 -12.70 19.47
N ILE A 424 9.45 -11.89 20.51
CA ILE A 424 8.93 -10.52 20.40
C ILE A 424 9.86 -9.55 21.12
N TRP A 425 10.21 -8.44 20.46
CA TRP A 425 10.96 -7.35 21.08
C TRP A 425 10.15 -6.68 22.20
N ALA A 426 10.81 -6.38 23.31
CA ALA A 426 10.31 -5.53 24.37
C ALA A 426 10.87 -4.11 24.26
N ALA A 427 10.22 -3.15 24.92
CA ALA A 427 10.69 -1.77 25.04
C ALA A 427 11.93 -1.65 25.95
N ASP A 428 12.12 -2.60 26.86
CA ASP A 428 13.21 -2.63 27.83
C ASP A 428 14.58 -2.71 27.14
N ARG A 429 15.51 -1.85 27.56
CA ARG A 429 16.88 -1.75 27.03
C ARG A 429 17.88 -1.77 28.16
N HIS A 430 19.06 -2.31 27.87
CA HIS A 430 20.20 -2.13 28.75
C HIS A 430 20.79 -0.75 28.45
N GLU A 431 20.91 0.14 29.46
CA GLU A 431 21.35 1.52 29.22
C GLU A 431 22.80 1.58 28.70
N ASP A 432 23.64 0.63 29.11
CA ASP A 432 25.09 0.62 28.85
C ASP A 432 25.55 -0.38 27.77
N ALA A 433 24.66 -1.25 27.30
CA ALA A 433 24.97 -2.25 26.29
C ALA A 433 23.93 -2.10 25.20
N ALA A 434 24.34 -1.90 23.94
CA ALA A 434 23.45 -1.70 22.78
C ALA A 434 22.60 -2.95 22.48
N GLU A 435 21.77 -3.32 23.43
CA GLU A 435 20.98 -4.53 23.55
C GLU A 435 19.59 -4.17 24.06
N ALA A 436 18.60 -4.84 23.49
CA ALA A 436 17.22 -4.76 23.91
C ALA A 436 16.73 -6.12 24.38
N ALA A 437 15.71 -6.11 25.24
CA ALA A 437 15.10 -7.34 25.71
C ALA A 437 14.13 -7.90 24.66
N TYR A 438 14.01 -9.22 24.63
CA TYR A 438 12.96 -9.92 23.90
C TYR A 438 12.42 -11.06 24.75
N LEU A 439 11.18 -11.49 24.48
CA LEU A 439 10.56 -12.65 25.09
C LEU A 439 10.34 -13.75 24.05
N SER A 440 10.73 -14.98 24.39
CA SER A 440 10.40 -16.18 23.63
C SER A 440 9.07 -16.76 24.09
N PHE A 441 8.07 -16.75 23.21
CA PHE A 441 6.79 -17.43 23.38
C PHE A 441 6.88 -18.95 23.13
N HIS A 442 8.07 -19.47 22.83
CA HIS A 442 8.31 -20.90 22.73
C HIS A 442 8.89 -21.48 24.03
N THR A 443 9.83 -20.76 24.65
CA THR A 443 10.55 -21.20 25.85
C THR A 443 10.11 -20.48 27.12
N ALA A 444 9.27 -19.44 27.02
CA ALA A 444 8.92 -18.53 28.11
C ALA A 444 10.12 -17.76 28.71
N GLU A 445 11.27 -17.77 28.04
CA GLU A 445 12.48 -17.12 28.52
C GLU A 445 12.62 -15.71 27.94
N ALA A 446 13.02 -14.80 28.81
CA ALA A 446 13.45 -13.46 28.44
C ALA A 446 14.97 -13.42 28.31
N SER A 447 15.47 -12.70 27.31
CA SER A 447 16.90 -12.53 27.11
C SER A 447 17.18 -11.19 26.41
N TRP A 448 18.45 -10.89 26.22
CA TRP A 448 18.95 -9.65 25.64
C TRP A 448 19.68 -9.96 24.34
N ARG A 449 19.53 -9.08 23.35
CA ARG A 449 20.20 -9.20 22.06
C ARG A 449 20.63 -7.83 21.59
N ARG A 450 21.73 -7.79 20.85
CA ARG A 450 22.19 -6.58 20.16
C ARG A 450 21.06 -5.95 19.35
N GLU A 451 20.75 -4.71 19.67
CA GLU A 451 19.58 -4.00 19.17
C GLU A 451 19.67 -3.64 17.68
N SER A 452 20.90 -3.57 17.16
CA SER A 452 21.23 -3.23 15.77
C SER A 452 21.16 -4.41 14.80
N LEU A 453 20.69 -5.57 15.24
CA LEU A 453 20.61 -6.79 14.41
C LEU A 453 19.16 -7.25 14.29
N ALA A 454 18.72 -7.45 13.05
CA ALA A 454 17.45 -8.10 12.75
C ALA A 454 17.61 -9.62 12.89
N TRP A 455 17.18 -10.16 14.02
CA TRP A 455 17.26 -11.58 14.30
C TRP A 455 16.09 -12.32 13.67
N HIS A 456 16.36 -13.40 12.93
CA HIS A 456 15.37 -14.15 12.14
C HIS A 456 14.08 -14.49 12.90
N ARG A 457 14.15 -14.71 14.22
CA ARG A 457 13.01 -15.12 15.04
C ARG A 457 12.22 -13.98 15.70
N VAL A 458 12.77 -12.77 15.74
CA VAL A 458 12.19 -11.69 16.54
C VAL A 458 11.22 -10.85 15.70
N ARG A 459 10.07 -10.50 16.27
CA ARG A 459 8.98 -9.72 15.66
C ARG A 459 8.55 -8.57 16.58
N VAL A 460 7.58 -7.79 16.11
CA VAL A 460 6.96 -6.67 16.82
C VAL A 460 5.49 -6.98 17.06
N LEU A 461 5.05 -6.88 18.32
CA LEU A 461 3.64 -6.94 18.69
C LEU A 461 3.24 -5.64 19.40
N PRO A 462 2.64 -4.66 18.71
CA PRO A 462 2.24 -3.41 19.34
C PRO A 462 1.21 -3.60 20.44
N VAL A 463 1.33 -2.79 21.49
CA VAL A 463 0.39 -2.71 22.62
C VAL A 463 0.03 -1.24 22.89
N ARG A 464 -1.14 -1.02 23.49
CA ARG A 464 -1.54 0.29 24.03
C ARG A 464 -2.36 0.12 25.31
N ASP A 465 -2.45 1.20 26.07
CA ASP A 465 -3.34 1.31 27.22
C ASP A 465 -4.75 1.67 26.74
N ALA A 466 -5.74 0.81 26.99
CA ALA A 466 -7.10 1.06 26.49
C ALA A 466 -7.84 2.18 27.24
N GLU A 467 -7.38 2.51 28.45
CA GLU A 467 -8.07 3.40 29.41
C GLU A 467 -7.43 4.79 29.55
N ARG A 468 -6.43 5.16 28.75
CA ARG A 468 -5.95 6.56 28.73
C ARG A 468 -6.78 7.41 27.75
N PRO A 469 -7.28 8.59 28.19
CA PRO A 469 -8.17 9.45 27.42
C PRO A 469 -7.55 10.01 26.14
#